data_AF-A0A7X5ILP2-F1
#
_entry.id   AF-A0A7X5ILP2-F1
#
_cell.length_a   1.000
_cell.length_b   1.000
_cell.length_c   1.000
_cell.angle_alpha   90.00
_cell.angle_beta   90.00
_cell.angle_gamma   90.00
#
_symmetry.space_group_name_H-M   'P 1'
#
loop_
_entity.id
_entity.type
_entity.pdbx_description
1 polymer ?
#
loop_
_entity_poly.entity_id
_entity_poly.type
_entity_poly.pdbx_seq_one_letter_code
_entity_poly.pdbx_strand_id
1 'polypeptide(L)'
;MTDYEQMEIDVRLESEKDLKTNVGKVIKFFYDKRRMEAEESGWPLKQVKGKHEGYGIAAEAFSKIGAKMKALDRGMKDYLALLQVKGEDGVSICGDIYAQALELAMEAIGMAADATRILNDLYYGYDSRTPIEQAIAEMKAQDDQEGAEFEEAEESQGGEENGDGEPQEEAEGYDPDGKPGED
;
A
#
# COMPACT_ATOMS: atom_id res chain seq x y z
N MET A 1 14.51 -10.84 -26.88
CA MET A 1 14.45 -9.38 -27.12
C MET A 1 13.67 -8.81 -25.97
N THR A 2 14.35 -8.08 -25.09
CA THR A 2 13.76 -7.43 -23.92
C THR A 2 12.74 -6.39 -24.37
N ASP A 3 11.51 -6.53 -23.91
CA ASP A 3 10.42 -5.60 -24.16
C ASP A 3 10.77 -4.31 -23.40
N TYR A 4 11.21 -3.28 -24.11
CA TYR A 4 11.48 -1.97 -23.51
C TYR A 4 10.11 -1.36 -23.17
N GLU A 5 9.80 -1.19 -21.89
CA GLU A 5 8.64 -0.38 -21.46
C GLU A 5 8.80 1.03 -22.04
N GLN A 6 8.10 1.31 -23.13
CA GLN A 6 8.01 2.66 -23.68
C GLN A 6 7.19 3.52 -22.72
N MET A 7 7.78 4.63 -22.27
CA MET A 7 7.00 5.67 -21.59
C MET A 7 5.98 6.25 -22.58
N GLU A 8 4.72 5.81 -22.46
CA GLU A 8 3.60 6.39 -23.18
C GLU A 8 3.24 7.74 -22.57
N ILE A 9 3.41 8.81 -23.34
CA ILE A 9 2.93 10.14 -22.96
C ILE A 9 1.41 10.16 -23.17
N ASP A 10 0.65 10.23 -22.08
CA ASP A 10 -0.81 10.36 -22.12
C ASP A 10 -1.22 11.74 -22.64
N VAL A 11 -1.40 11.83 -23.96
CA VAL A 11 -1.76 13.04 -24.73
C VAL A 11 -3.23 13.47 -24.62
N ARG A 12 -4.06 12.75 -23.85
CA ARG A 12 -5.48 13.13 -23.66
C ARG A 12 -5.59 14.47 -22.92
N LEU A 13 -6.67 15.19 -23.18
CA LEU A 13 -7.00 16.42 -22.45
C LEU A 13 -7.24 16.10 -20.96
N GLU A 14 -6.94 17.04 -20.06
CA GLU A 14 -7.18 16.84 -18.63
C GLU A 14 -8.64 16.53 -18.30
N SER A 15 -9.58 17.12 -19.06
CA SER A 15 -11.02 16.86 -18.96
C SER A 15 -11.44 15.47 -19.41
N GLU A 16 -10.62 14.79 -20.22
CA GLU A 16 -10.86 13.43 -20.72
C GLU A 16 -10.27 12.35 -19.80
N LYS A 17 -9.47 12.77 -18.82
CA LYS A 17 -8.85 11.86 -17.84
C LYS A 17 -9.82 11.60 -16.70
N ASP A 18 -9.83 10.37 -16.22
CA ASP A 18 -10.61 10.01 -15.04
C ASP A 18 -10.06 10.75 -13.81
N LEU A 19 -10.90 11.63 -13.24
CA LEU A 19 -10.53 12.47 -12.10
C LEU A 19 -10.10 11.63 -10.91
N LYS A 20 -10.76 10.50 -10.64
CA LYS A 20 -10.43 9.60 -9.53
C LYS A 20 -9.03 9.01 -9.69
N THR A 21 -8.68 8.57 -10.89
CA THR A 21 -7.35 8.06 -11.22
C THR A 21 -6.29 9.14 -11.06
N ASN A 22 -6.56 10.37 -11.51
CA ASN A 22 -5.63 11.49 -11.34
C ASN A 22 -5.43 11.85 -9.86
N VAL A 23 -6.51 11.92 -9.08
CA VAL A 23 -6.42 12.14 -7.62
C VAL A 23 -5.65 11.00 -6.95
N GLY A 24 -5.84 9.75 -7.38
CA GLY A 24 -5.05 8.60 -6.92
C GLY A 24 -3.55 8.78 -7.18
N LYS A 25 -3.16 9.26 -8.36
CA LYS A 25 -1.76 9.59 -8.68
C LYS A 25 -1.23 10.72 -7.79
N VAL A 26 -2.03 11.75 -7.52
CA VAL A 26 -1.67 12.85 -6.61
C VAL A 26 -1.49 12.36 -5.17
N ILE A 27 -2.34 11.45 -4.69
CA ILE A 27 -2.20 10.82 -3.37
C ILE A 27 -0.86 10.06 -3.28
N LYS A 28 -0.52 9.25 -4.28
CA LYS A 28 0.77 8.55 -4.34
C LYS A 28 1.94 9.53 -4.35
N PHE A 29 1.88 10.55 -5.19
CA PHE A 29 2.89 11.61 -5.23
C PHE A 29 3.07 12.29 -3.87
N PHE A 30 1.97 12.63 -3.18
CA PHE A 30 2.03 13.25 -1.86
C PHE A 30 2.69 12.33 -0.82
N TYR A 31 2.34 11.04 -0.84
CA TYR A 31 2.96 10.02 0.00
C TYR A 31 4.48 9.90 -0.25
N ASP A 32 4.88 9.72 -1.50
CA ASP A 32 6.28 9.56 -1.91
C ASP A 32 7.11 10.81 -1.58
N LYS A 33 6.56 12.01 -1.84
CA LYS A 33 7.19 13.29 -1.52
C LYS A 33 7.44 13.44 -0.02
N ARG A 34 6.43 13.14 0.81
CA ARG A 34 6.54 13.26 2.27
C ARG A 34 7.58 12.29 2.83
N ARG A 35 7.74 11.12 2.20
CA ARG A 35 8.78 10.15 2.54
C ARG A 35 10.18 10.67 2.16
N MET A 36 10.36 11.13 0.93
CA MET A 36 11.62 11.74 0.48
C MET A 36 12.05 12.91 1.37
N GLU A 37 11.15 13.84 1.66
CA GLU A 37 11.45 15.00 2.52
C GLU A 37 11.86 14.56 3.94
N ALA A 38 11.24 13.52 4.48
CA ALA A 38 11.61 12.97 5.78
C ALA A 38 13.00 12.32 5.75
N GLU A 39 13.33 11.58 4.69
CA GLU A 39 14.66 10.99 4.48
C GLU A 39 15.74 12.07 4.33
N GLU A 40 15.50 13.10 3.51
CA GLU A 40 16.41 14.25 3.31
C GLU A 40 16.63 15.05 4.61
N SER A 41 15.60 15.17 5.45
CA SER A 41 15.70 15.88 6.74
C SER A 41 16.53 15.14 7.80
N GLY A 42 16.96 13.90 7.53
CA GLY A 42 17.67 13.03 8.48
C GLY A 42 16.77 12.39 9.54
N TRP A 43 15.44 12.56 9.43
CA TRP A 43 14.44 12.00 10.33
C TRP A 43 13.42 11.19 9.53
N PRO A 44 13.75 9.96 9.11
CA PRO A 44 12.87 9.15 8.29
C PRO A 44 11.55 8.85 9.01
N LEU A 45 10.47 8.74 8.23
CA LEU A 45 9.16 8.35 8.75
C LEU A 45 9.26 6.98 9.40
N LYS A 46 8.95 6.91 10.70
CA LYS A 46 8.90 5.65 11.42
C LYS A 46 7.75 4.80 10.88
N GLN A 47 8.04 3.53 10.64
CA GLN A 47 7.03 2.53 10.29
C GLN A 47 5.96 2.47 11.39
N VAL A 48 4.69 2.44 11.00
CA VAL A 48 3.57 2.23 11.93
C VAL A 48 3.65 0.82 12.49
N LYS A 49 3.72 0.67 13.81
CA LYS A 49 3.89 -0.63 14.47
C LYS A 49 2.60 -1.25 14.97
N GLY A 50 1.52 -0.49 15.05
CA GLY A 50 0.25 -1.00 15.56
C GLY A 50 -0.98 -0.17 15.21
N LYS A 51 -2.14 -0.80 15.44
CA LYS A 51 -3.46 -0.21 15.14
C LYS A 51 -3.72 1.11 15.88
N HIS A 52 -3.25 1.22 17.13
CA HIS A 52 -3.41 2.44 17.93
C HIS A 52 -2.55 3.60 17.40
N GLU A 53 -1.34 3.32 16.94
CA GLU A 53 -0.48 4.31 16.30
C GLU A 53 -1.09 4.77 14.97
N GLY A 54 -1.57 3.81 14.15
CA GLY A 54 -2.31 4.11 12.92
C GLY A 54 -3.53 4.99 13.18
N TYR A 55 -4.32 4.70 14.22
CA TYR A 55 -5.43 5.56 14.63
C TYR A 55 -4.96 6.97 15.02
N GLY A 56 -3.85 7.08 15.78
CA GLY A 56 -3.30 8.38 16.17
C GLY A 56 -2.95 9.26 14.98
N ILE A 57 -2.29 8.69 13.96
CA ILE A 57 -1.96 9.37 12.71
C ILE A 57 -3.24 9.81 11.97
N ALA A 58 -4.21 8.90 11.82
CA ALA A 58 -5.46 9.21 11.16
C ALA A 58 -6.27 10.28 11.89
N ALA A 59 -6.27 10.25 13.23
CA ALA A 59 -6.96 11.23 14.07
C ALA A 59 -6.31 12.63 13.99
N GLU A 60 -4.98 12.70 13.91
CA GLU A 60 -4.28 13.96 13.67
C GLU A 60 -4.65 14.55 12.31
N ALA A 61 -4.61 13.75 11.24
CA ALA A 61 -5.01 14.17 9.90
C ALA A 61 -6.48 14.63 9.86
N PHE A 62 -7.38 13.87 10.48
CA PHE A 62 -8.79 14.24 10.59
C PHE A 62 -9.00 15.57 11.34
N SER A 63 -8.19 15.82 12.38
CA SER A 63 -8.24 17.09 13.13
C SER A 63 -7.84 18.28 12.25
N LYS A 64 -6.84 18.12 11.37
CA LYS A 64 -6.43 19.15 10.39
C LYS A 64 -7.54 19.44 9.38
N ILE A 65 -8.16 18.40 8.84
CA ILE A 65 -9.34 18.54 7.96
C ILE A 65 -10.45 19.32 8.69
N GLY A 66 -10.75 18.96 9.94
CA GLY A 66 -11.76 19.65 10.74
C GLY A 66 -11.46 21.14 10.93
N ALA A 67 -10.19 21.53 11.05
CA ALA A 67 -9.79 22.94 11.12
C ALA A 67 -10.00 23.66 9.78
N LYS A 68 -9.59 23.06 8.66
CA LYS A 68 -9.77 23.65 7.31
C LYS A 68 -11.25 23.74 6.92
N MET A 69 -12.05 22.74 7.27
CA MET A 69 -13.50 22.75 7.05
C MET A 69 -14.18 23.93 7.76
N LYS A 70 -13.75 24.27 8.99
CA LYS A 70 -14.26 25.45 9.70
C LYS A 70 -13.88 26.77 9.03
N ALA A 71 -12.70 26.84 8.42
CA ALA A 71 -12.27 28.02 7.67
C ALA A 71 -13.14 28.21 6.41
N LEU A 72 -13.37 27.14 5.65
CA LEU A 72 -14.24 27.14 4.48
C LEU A 72 -15.71 27.50 4.85
N ASP A 73 -16.24 26.91 5.93
CA ASP A 73 -17.57 27.25 6.45
C ASP A 73 -17.69 28.74 6.79
N ARG A 74 -16.64 29.33 7.39
CA ARG A 74 -16.59 30.77 7.65
C ARG A 74 -16.58 31.58 6.36
N GLY A 75 -15.72 31.24 5.39
CA GLY A 75 -15.69 31.93 4.08
C GLY A 75 -17.04 31.92 3.37
N MET A 76 -17.77 30.80 3.44
CA MET A 76 -19.13 30.71 2.90
C MET A 76 -20.15 31.59 3.65
N LYS A 77 -20.06 31.68 4.97
CA LYS A 77 -20.91 32.58 5.78
C LYS A 77 -20.62 34.05 5.49
N ASP A 78 -19.34 34.38 5.35
CA ASP A 78 -18.89 35.72 5.00
C ASP A 78 -19.40 36.09 3.59
N TYR A 79 -19.36 35.14 2.64
CA TYR A 79 -19.89 35.38 1.30
C TYR A 79 -21.40 35.64 1.32
N LEU A 80 -22.16 34.85 2.08
CA LEU A 80 -23.60 35.07 2.29
C LEU A 80 -23.90 36.46 2.86
N ALA A 81 -23.08 36.94 3.81
CA ALA A 81 -23.24 38.28 4.38
C ALA A 81 -22.97 39.39 3.35
N LEU A 82 -21.99 39.19 2.46
CA LEU A 82 -21.62 40.15 1.42
C LEU A 82 -22.65 40.24 0.28
N LEU A 83 -23.53 39.24 0.10
CA LEU A 83 -24.62 39.33 -0.91
C LEU A 83 -25.54 40.54 -0.72
N GLN A 84 -25.63 41.05 0.51
CA GLN A 84 -26.49 42.19 0.85
C GLN A 84 -25.79 43.54 0.60
N VAL A 85 -24.48 43.54 0.36
CA VAL A 85 -23.66 44.73 0.15
C VAL A 85 -23.64 45.06 -1.34
N LYS A 86 -23.85 46.33 -1.70
CA LYS A 86 -23.72 46.81 -3.09
C LYS A 86 -22.24 47.02 -3.41
N GLY A 87 -21.65 46.23 -4.31
CA GLY A 87 -20.24 46.37 -4.73
C GLY A 87 -19.64 45.08 -5.27
N GLU A 88 -18.34 45.11 -5.57
CA GLU A 88 -17.57 43.94 -6.05
C GLU A 88 -17.03 43.04 -4.92
N ASP A 89 -17.21 43.45 -3.66
CA ASP A 89 -16.71 42.72 -2.48
C ASP A 89 -17.27 41.29 -2.36
N GLY A 90 -18.49 41.07 -2.86
CA GLY A 90 -19.06 39.73 -2.94
C GLY A 90 -18.35 38.82 -3.95
N VAL A 91 -17.64 39.37 -4.95
CA VAL A 91 -16.89 38.58 -5.93
C VAL A 91 -15.46 38.31 -5.44
N SER A 92 -14.85 39.25 -4.71
CA SER A 92 -13.47 39.10 -4.23
C SER A 92 -13.30 37.93 -3.25
N ILE A 93 -14.31 37.67 -2.40
CA ILE A 93 -14.29 36.55 -1.45
C ILE A 93 -14.27 35.16 -2.12
N CYS A 94 -14.64 35.04 -3.40
CA CYS A 94 -14.51 33.79 -4.14
C CYS A 94 -13.05 33.32 -4.22
N GLY A 95 -12.08 34.24 -4.25
CA GLY A 95 -10.65 33.91 -4.20
C GLY A 95 -10.27 33.25 -2.87
N ASP A 96 -10.77 33.79 -1.76
CA ASP A 96 -10.54 33.23 -0.41
C ASP A 96 -11.18 31.85 -0.27
N ILE A 97 -12.42 31.69 -0.75
CA ILE A 97 -13.14 30.40 -0.76
C ILE A 97 -12.36 29.37 -1.59
N TYR A 98 -11.84 29.75 -2.76
CA TYR A 98 -11.03 28.86 -3.57
C TYR A 98 -9.79 28.38 -2.81
N ALA A 99 -9.05 29.29 -2.18
CA ALA A 99 -7.87 28.95 -1.40
C ALA A 99 -8.21 28.02 -0.21
N GLN A 100 -9.28 28.33 0.53
CA GLN A 100 -9.75 27.52 1.65
C GLN A 100 -10.19 26.10 1.22
N ALA A 101 -10.89 25.99 0.08
CA ALA A 101 -11.31 24.71 -0.48
C ALA A 101 -10.10 23.90 -0.97
N LEU A 102 -9.13 24.56 -1.59
CA LEU A 102 -7.88 23.93 -2.02
C LEU A 102 -7.10 23.37 -0.82
N GLU A 103 -6.94 24.15 0.26
CA GLU A 103 -6.27 23.69 1.48
C GLU A 103 -7.01 22.49 2.12
N LEU A 104 -8.35 22.53 2.17
CA LEU A 104 -9.15 21.40 2.66
C LEU A 104 -8.92 20.14 1.80
N ALA A 105 -8.89 20.28 0.48
CA ALA A 105 -8.61 19.18 -0.42
C ALA A 105 -7.21 18.60 -0.23
N MET A 106 -6.20 19.46 -0.03
CA MET A 106 -4.83 19.04 0.26
C MET A 106 -4.73 18.24 1.56
N GLU A 107 -5.39 18.67 2.64
CA GLU A 107 -5.43 17.89 3.90
C GLU A 107 -6.16 16.55 3.72
N ALA A 108 -7.24 16.51 2.93
CA ALA A 108 -7.95 15.27 2.63
C ALA A 108 -7.09 14.29 1.81
N ILE A 109 -6.35 14.78 0.81
CA ILE A 109 -5.36 14.00 0.06
C ILE A 109 -4.25 13.50 0.99
N GLY A 110 -3.76 14.37 1.88
CA GLY A 110 -2.76 14.00 2.89
C GLY A 110 -3.23 12.89 3.81
N MET A 111 -4.49 12.93 4.26
CA MET A 111 -5.09 11.85 5.05
C MET A 111 -5.19 10.54 4.26
N ALA A 112 -5.52 10.59 2.96
CA ALA A 112 -5.53 9.39 2.12
C ALA A 112 -4.13 8.80 1.93
N ALA A 113 -3.10 9.65 1.83
CA ALA A 113 -1.70 9.24 1.82
C ALA A 113 -1.28 8.59 3.14
N ASP A 114 -1.66 9.19 4.28
CA ASP A 114 -1.41 8.62 5.61
C ASP A 114 -2.14 7.27 5.80
N ALA A 115 -3.36 7.13 5.28
CA ALA A 115 -4.08 5.85 5.28
C ALA A 115 -3.37 4.79 4.42
N THR A 116 -2.86 5.17 3.24
CA THR A 116 -2.04 4.29 2.39
C THR A 116 -0.81 3.80 3.14
N ARG A 117 -0.11 4.71 3.83
CA ARG A 117 1.04 4.37 4.67
C ARG A 117 0.68 3.35 5.75
N ILE A 118 -0.39 3.60 6.51
CA ILE A 118 -0.84 2.70 7.58
C ILE A 118 -1.15 1.30 7.03
N LEU A 119 -1.81 1.22 5.87
CA LEU A 119 -2.12 -0.06 5.22
C LEU A 119 -0.86 -0.80 4.78
N ASN A 120 0.09 -0.11 4.16
CA ASN A 120 1.35 -0.70 3.73
C ASN A 120 2.17 -1.22 4.92
N ASP A 121 2.27 -0.42 5.99
CA ASP A 121 3.07 -0.75 7.17
C ASP A 121 2.46 -1.90 7.99
N LEU A 122 1.14 -1.96 8.12
CA LEU A 122 0.46 -2.93 9.00
C LEU A 122 -0.06 -4.20 8.32
N TYR A 123 -0.33 -4.16 7.01
CA TYR A 123 -1.03 -5.25 6.32
C TYR A 123 -0.24 -5.86 5.16
N TYR A 124 0.32 -5.04 4.28
CA TYR A 124 0.96 -5.56 3.05
C TYR A 124 2.43 -5.93 3.24
N GLY A 125 3.05 -5.53 4.36
CA GLY A 125 4.50 -5.59 4.49
C GLY A 125 5.14 -4.47 3.69
N TYR A 126 6.07 -3.76 4.30
CA TYR A 126 6.66 -2.57 3.72
C TYR A 126 7.64 -2.95 2.59
N ASP A 127 7.38 -2.48 1.37
CA ASP A 127 8.38 -2.46 0.30
C ASP A 127 8.89 -1.01 0.09
N SER A 128 10.09 -0.71 0.59
CA SER A 128 10.73 0.60 0.44
C SER A 128 11.22 0.89 -0.98
N ARG A 129 11.39 -0.15 -1.80
CA ARG A 129 12.17 -0.07 -3.03
C ARG A 129 11.51 0.87 -4.04
N THR A 130 12.33 1.70 -4.67
CA THR A 130 11.94 2.48 -5.86
C THR A 130 11.52 1.53 -6.99
N PRO A 131 10.76 1.98 -8.01
CA PRO A 131 10.38 1.13 -9.13
C PRO A 131 11.57 0.42 -9.81
N ILE A 132 12.72 1.11 -9.90
CA ILE A 132 13.96 0.51 -10.42
C ILE A 132 14.50 -0.57 -9.47
N GLU A 133 14.50 -0.32 -8.16
CA GLU A 133 14.94 -1.31 -7.16
C GLU A 133 14.00 -2.51 -7.07
N GLN A 134 12.70 -2.32 -7.32
CA GLN A 134 11.72 -3.41 -7.42
C GLN A 134 12.01 -4.27 -8.66
N ALA A 135 12.15 -3.65 -9.83
CA ALA A 135 12.48 -4.35 -11.07
C ALA A 135 13.80 -5.14 -10.96
N ILE A 136 14.84 -4.57 -10.33
CA ILE A 136 16.12 -5.26 -10.10
C ILE A 136 15.93 -6.47 -9.17
N ALA A 137 15.10 -6.35 -8.14
CA ALA A 137 14.87 -7.45 -7.21
C ALA A 137 14.02 -8.57 -7.80
N GLU A 138 13.05 -8.25 -8.65
CA GLU A 138 12.26 -9.22 -9.42
C GLU A 138 13.14 -9.97 -10.43
N MET A 139 14.02 -9.27 -11.15
CA MET A 139 14.99 -9.90 -12.05
C MET A 139 15.93 -10.86 -11.30
N LYS A 140 16.44 -10.46 -10.13
CA LYS A 140 17.29 -11.34 -9.31
C LYS A 140 16.56 -12.58 -8.78
N ALA A 141 15.30 -12.42 -8.38
CA ALA A 141 14.49 -13.54 -7.91
C ALA A 141 14.14 -14.52 -9.04
N GLN A 142 14.01 -14.04 -10.28
CA GLN A 142 13.85 -14.89 -11.47
C GLN A 142 15.15 -15.64 -11.81
N ASP A 143 16.31 -14.97 -11.76
CA ASP A 143 17.62 -15.61 -11.98
C ASP A 143 17.90 -16.73 -10.95
N ASP A 144 17.49 -16.53 -9.69
CA ASP A 144 17.64 -17.54 -8.63
C ASP A 144 16.70 -18.76 -8.81
N GLN A 145 15.58 -18.61 -9.54
CA GLN A 145 14.67 -19.70 -9.88
C GLN A 145 15.12 -20.50 -11.11
N GLU A 146 15.76 -19.85 -12.10
CA GLU A 146 16.34 -20.54 -13.26
C GLU A 146 17.57 -21.41 -12.91
N GLY A 147 18.19 -21.19 -11.75
CA GLY A 147 19.33 -21.98 -11.25
C GLY A 147 18.97 -23.26 -10.48
N ALA A 148 17.68 -23.54 -10.23
CA ALA A 148 17.23 -24.60 -9.30
C ALA A 148 16.44 -25.73 -9.97
N GLU A 149 16.60 -25.96 -11.27
CA GLU A 149 15.82 -26.96 -12.02
C GLU A 149 16.72 -28.00 -12.72
N PHE A 150 17.66 -28.62 -12.00
CA PHE A 150 18.25 -29.90 -12.40
C PHE A 150 18.54 -30.74 -11.14
N GLU A 151 17.54 -31.46 -10.65
CA GLU A 151 17.79 -32.69 -9.88
C GLU A 151 18.23 -33.76 -10.90
N GLU A 152 19.49 -34.18 -10.84
CA GLU A 152 19.94 -35.36 -11.58
C GLU A 152 19.19 -36.58 -11.06
N ALA A 153 18.37 -37.18 -11.93
CA ALA A 153 17.74 -38.46 -11.65
C ALA A 153 18.82 -39.55 -11.49
N GLU A 154 18.88 -40.18 -10.31
CA GLU A 154 19.76 -41.33 -10.04
C GLU A 154 19.56 -42.44 -11.09
N GLU A 155 20.67 -42.92 -11.65
CA GLU A 155 20.73 -44.06 -12.56
C GLU A 155 20.18 -45.32 -11.87
N SER A 156 19.08 -45.84 -12.40
CA SER A 156 18.68 -47.23 -12.17
C SER A 156 19.61 -48.15 -12.97
N GLN A 157 20.49 -48.89 -12.29
CA GLN A 157 21.07 -50.12 -12.81
C GLN A 157 20.69 -51.29 -11.90
N GLY A 158 19.97 -52.24 -12.49
CA GLY A 158 19.45 -53.41 -11.80
C GLY A 158 20.40 -54.61 -11.78
N GLY A 159 20.09 -55.53 -10.86
CA GLY A 159 20.16 -56.97 -11.04
C GLY A 159 21.43 -57.67 -10.56
N GLU A 160 21.32 -58.44 -9.48
CA GLU A 160 21.63 -59.89 -9.47
C GLU A 160 21.10 -60.57 -8.18
N GLU A 161 20.44 -61.72 -8.38
CA GLU A 161 19.79 -62.58 -7.40
C GLU A 161 20.79 -63.43 -6.58
N ASN A 162 20.42 -63.78 -5.33
CA ASN A 162 20.13 -65.17 -4.90
C ASN A 162 20.19 -65.35 -3.36
N GLY A 163 19.26 -66.16 -2.82
CA GLY A 163 19.56 -67.06 -1.69
C GLY A 163 18.66 -67.02 -0.45
N ASP A 164 17.51 -67.69 -0.54
CA ASP A 164 16.86 -68.60 0.45
C ASP A 164 16.85 -68.32 1.97
N GLY A 165 15.64 -68.33 2.54
CA GLY A 165 15.39 -68.55 3.98
C GLY A 165 13.97 -68.21 4.44
N GLU A 166 13.09 -69.22 4.47
CA GLU A 166 11.65 -69.19 4.84
C GLU A 166 11.34 -68.85 6.34
N PRO A 167 10.05 -68.74 6.75
CA PRO A 167 9.51 -67.66 7.59
C PRO A 167 9.24 -68.05 9.05
N GLN A 168 9.05 -67.07 9.94
CA GLN A 168 8.30 -67.28 11.20
C GLN A 168 7.44 -66.06 11.61
N GLU A 169 6.19 -66.39 11.96
CA GLU A 169 5.09 -65.64 12.58
C GLU A 169 5.52 -65.01 13.94
N GLU A 170 4.88 -64.01 14.56
CA GLU A 170 3.52 -63.96 15.15
C GLU A 170 3.28 -62.47 15.55
N ALA A 171 2.18 -61.82 15.13
CA ALA A 171 0.85 -61.73 15.77
C ALA A 171 0.60 -60.41 16.53
N GLU A 172 -0.43 -59.68 16.04
CA GLU A 172 -1.51 -58.95 16.73
C GLU A 172 -1.17 -57.93 17.84
N GLY A 173 -1.77 -56.74 17.92
CA GLY A 173 -2.99 -56.25 17.30
C GLY A 173 -3.17 -54.75 17.54
N TYR A 174 -4.03 -54.18 16.72
CA TYR A 174 -4.46 -52.79 16.67
C TYR A 174 -5.75 -52.62 17.49
N ASP A 175 -5.83 -51.60 18.34
CA ASP A 175 -7.08 -51.10 18.90
C ASP A 175 -7.09 -49.55 18.82
N PRO A 176 -7.95 -48.95 17.99
CA PRO A 176 -7.96 -47.50 17.75
C PRO A 176 -8.90 -46.66 18.62
N ASP A 177 -9.67 -47.22 19.57
CA ASP A 177 -10.79 -46.47 20.17
C ASP A 177 -10.85 -46.44 21.71
N GLY A 178 -9.75 -46.07 22.36
CA GLY A 178 -9.62 -46.14 23.82
C GLY A 178 -9.59 -44.82 24.61
N LYS A 179 -10.57 -43.90 24.52
CA LYS A 179 -10.95 -42.88 25.55
C LYS A 179 -12.37 -42.34 25.26
N PRO A 180 -13.22 -41.99 26.27
CA PRO A 180 -12.86 -41.12 27.40
C PRO A 180 -13.50 -41.46 28.76
N GLY A 181 -12.87 -41.01 29.84
CA GLY A 181 -13.46 -40.94 31.18
C GLY A 181 -13.16 -39.59 31.80
N GLU A 182 -14.17 -38.75 31.90
CA GLU A 182 -14.24 -37.57 32.77
C GLU A 182 -14.62 -38.04 34.18
N ASP A 183 -13.92 -37.51 35.19
CA ASP A 183 -14.43 -37.22 36.54
C ASP A 183 -13.49 -36.18 37.18
#